data_AF-A0A969TRK3-F1
#
_entry.id   AF-A0A969TRK3-F1
#
_cell.length_a   1.000
_cell.length_b   1.000
_cell.length_c   1.000
_cell.angle_alpha   90.00
_cell.angle_beta   90.00
_cell.angle_gamma   90.00
#
_symmetry.space_group_name_H-M   'P 1'
#
loop_
_entity.id
_entity.type
_entity.pdbx_description
1 polymer ?
#
loop_
_entity_poly.entity_id
_entity_poly.type
_entity_poly.pdbx_seq_one_letter_code
_entity_poly.pdbx_strand_id
1 'polypeptide(L)'
;MYVNEVTKARKIFTIDTLGKEGIQGLGTLGGSYSIAYGISADGSKIVGYSHNDRNEEAFCWDSTKGMQGLGYLKSNKDGRSASQAYDICADGSKIVGKSYNGTYTEAFYWDSAKGMRSLKSLLSKDFGLKLAGWTLTEASAISDDGLTIVGKGIDPRGLEEAWIARLE
;
A
#
# COMPACT_ATOMS: atom_id res chain seq x y z
N MET A 1 24.24 -63.07 -36.67
CA MET A 1 22.94 -62.36 -36.70
C MET A 1 22.91 -61.45 -35.50
N TYR A 2 22.93 -60.13 -35.68
CA TYR A 2 22.11 -59.15 -34.97
C TYR A 2 22.42 -57.76 -35.55
N VAL A 3 21.34 -57.04 -35.80
CA VAL A 3 21.21 -55.86 -36.65
C VAL A 3 21.17 -54.62 -35.75
N ASN A 4 21.59 -53.46 -36.28
CA ASN A 4 21.42 -52.12 -35.71
C ASN A 4 19.96 -51.81 -35.31
N GLU A 5 19.73 -50.96 -34.30
CA GLU A 5 19.08 -49.64 -34.50
C GLU A 5 19.00 -48.77 -33.22
N VAL A 6 18.61 -47.51 -33.44
CA VAL A 6 18.92 -46.25 -32.76
C VAL A 6 17.99 -45.90 -31.57
N THR A 7 18.49 -45.03 -30.67
CA THR A 7 17.78 -43.95 -29.93
C THR A 7 16.97 -44.27 -28.66
N LYS A 8 17.42 -43.70 -27.52
CA LYS A 8 16.68 -42.62 -26.83
C LYS A 8 17.55 -41.92 -25.78
N ALA A 9 17.71 -40.62 -25.97
CA ALA A 9 18.35 -39.69 -25.05
C ALA A 9 17.82 -39.85 -23.62
N ARG A 10 18.71 -39.97 -22.63
CA ARG A 10 18.34 -39.71 -21.23
C ARG A 10 18.69 -38.26 -20.91
N LYS A 11 17.63 -37.53 -20.61
CA LYS A 11 17.56 -36.13 -20.20
C LYS A 11 18.79 -35.68 -19.39
N ILE A 12 19.35 -34.58 -19.86
CA ILE A 12 20.11 -33.61 -19.08
C ILE A 12 19.29 -33.32 -17.81
N PHE A 13 19.80 -33.69 -16.64
CA PHE A 13 19.36 -33.06 -15.41
C PHE A 13 20.08 -31.71 -15.37
N THR A 14 19.35 -30.68 -15.76
CA THR A 14 19.79 -29.30 -15.62
C THR A 14 20.16 -29.07 -14.16
N ILE A 15 21.38 -28.59 -13.93
CA ILE A 15 21.80 -28.04 -12.64
C ILE A 15 20.81 -26.94 -12.31
N ASP A 16 20.04 -27.14 -11.23
CA ASP A 16 19.11 -26.15 -10.71
C ASP A 16 19.91 -25.08 -9.96
N THR A 17 20.73 -24.33 -10.70
CA THR A 17 21.15 -23.00 -10.28
C THR A 17 20.04 -22.04 -10.67
N LEU A 18 18.87 -22.18 -10.04
CA LEU A 18 18.01 -21.02 -9.84
C LEU A 18 18.83 -20.10 -8.93
N GLY A 19 19.50 -19.14 -9.55
CA GLY A 19 20.23 -18.11 -8.83
C GLY A 19 19.29 -17.55 -7.76
N LYS A 20 19.78 -17.44 -6.53
CA LYS A 20 19.21 -16.49 -5.58
C LYS A 20 19.40 -15.12 -6.20
N GLU A 21 18.46 -14.67 -7.02
CA GLU A 21 18.42 -13.28 -7.40
C GLU A 21 18.23 -12.49 -6.11
N GLY A 22 19.24 -11.71 -5.73
CA GLY A 22 19.25 -11.00 -4.45
C GLY A 22 18.24 -9.85 -4.39
N ILE A 23 17.62 -9.51 -5.52
CA ILE A 23 16.67 -8.43 -5.67
C ILE A 23 15.57 -8.88 -6.64
N GLN A 24 14.32 -8.79 -6.19
CA GLN A 24 13.13 -9.00 -7.02
C GLN A 24 12.43 -7.66 -7.24
N GLY A 25 12.15 -7.32 -8.50
CA GLY A 25 11.27 -6.19 -8.81
C GLY A 25 9.82 -6.52 -8.46
N LEU A 26 9.12 -5.58 -7.79
CA LEU A 26 7.69 -5.74 -7.46
C LEU A 26 6.75 -5.41 -8.62
N GLY A 27 7.27 -4.75 -9.67
CA GLY A 27 6.49 -4.28 -10.82
C GLY A 27 5.92 -2.87 -10.63
N THR A 28 4.94 -2.52 -11.47
CA THR A 28 4.18 -1.27 -11.44
C THR A 28 2.69 -1.56 -11.68
N LEU A 29 1.82 -0.58 -11.43
CA LEU A 29 0.40 -0.62 -11.78
C LEU A 29 0.12 -0.29 -13.27
N GLY A 30 1.07 -0.60 -14.16
CA GLY A 30 1.00 -0.32 -15.60
C GLY A 30 1.81 0.90 -16.04
N GLY A 31 2.15 1.80 -15.11
CA GLY A 31 2.98 2.98 -15.39
C GLY A 31 4.49 2.72 -15.32
N SER A 32 5.25 3.81 -15.25
CA SER A 32 6.72 3.79 -15.44
C SER A 32 7.55 3.60 -14.17
N TYR A 33 6.97 3.72 -12.98
CA TYR A 33 7.70 3.57 -11.72
C TYR A 33 6.82 3.16 -10.54
N SER A 34 7.46 2.65 -9.49
CA SER A 34 6.88 2.38 -8.18
C SER A 34 7.90 2.64 -7.06
N ILE A 35 7.41 3.01 -5.88
CA ILE A 35 8.21 3.29 -4.67
C ILE A 35 7.53 2.59 -3.49
N ALA A 36 8.30 1.81 -2.73
CA ALA A 36 7.86 1.13 -1.51
C ALA A 36 8.24 1.94 -0.27
N TYR A 37 7.36 1.97 0.73
CA TYR A 37 7.54 2.69 2.00
C TYR A 37 7.38 1.81 3.24
N GLY A 38 6.41 0.90 3.24
CA GLY A 38 6.09 0.06 4.41
C GLY A 38 6.05 -1.42 4.08
N ILE A 39 6.21 -2.26 5.10
CA ILE A 39 6.19 -3.72 4.99
C ILE A 39 5.54 -4.34 6.25
N SER A 40 4.75 -5.40 6.10
CA SER A 40 4.21 -6.16 7.22
C SER A 40 5.33 -6.89 7.97
N ALA A 41 5.08 -7.27 9.24
CA ALA A 41 6.11 -7.86 10.09
C ALA A 41 6.64 -9.21 9.57
N ASP A 42 5.82 -9.96 8.84
CA ASP A 42 6.18 -11.23 8.20
C ASP A 42 6.82 -11.05 6.81
N GLY A 43 6.96 -9.81 6.33
CA GLY A 43 7.49 -9.49 5.01
C GLY A 43 6.58 -9.85 3.84
N SER A 44 5.35 -10.31 4.07
CA SER A 44 4.48 -10.83 3.02
C SER A 44 3.72 -9.74 2.25
N LYS A 45 3.58 -8.54 2.84
CA LYS A 45 2.89 -7.40 2.24
C LYS A 45 3.78 -6.18 2.23
N ILE A 46 3.86 -5.52 1.07
CA ILE A 46 4.63 -4.29 0.86
C ILE A 46 3.68 -3.20 0.36
N VAL A 47 3.79 -2.00 0.92
CA VAL A 47 2.96 -0.85 0.55
C VAL A 47 3.79 0.32 0.08
N GLY A 48 3.18 1.18 -0.71
CA GLY A 48 3.82 2.36 -1.26
C GLY A 48 2.91 3.03 -2.29
N TYR A 49 3.49 3.55 -3.36
CA TYR A 49 2.73 4.04 -4.51
C TYR A 49 3.41 3.69 -5.83
N SER A 50 2.59 3.57 -6.87
CA SER A 50 3.04 3.31 -8.24
C SER A 50 2.36 4.27 -9.18
N HIS A 51 3.08 4.69 -10.22
CA HIS A 51 2.43 5.28 -11.37
C HIS A 51 1.61 4.19 -12.07
N ASN A 52 0.31 4.42 -12.27
CA ASN A 52 -0.52 3.65 -13.20
C ASN A 52 -0.49 4.34 -14.58
N ASP A 53 -1.43 4.04 -15.48
CA ASP A 53 -1.45 4.66 -16.82
C ASP A 53 -1.70 6.18 -16.80
N ARG A 54 -2.12 6.75 -15.67
CA ARG A 54 -2.56 8.16 -15.58
C ARG A 54 -2.06 8.92 -14.35
N ASN A 55 -1.92 8.26 -13.21
CA ASN A 55 -1.79 8.87 -11.88
C ASN A 55 -0.92 8.02 -10.94
N GLU A 56 -0.44 8.63 -9.86
CA GLU A 56 0.11 7.90 -8.72
C GLU A 56 -0.99 7.24 -7.90
N GLU A 57 -0.87 5.95 -7.65
CA GLU A 57 -1.83 5.19 -6.85
C GLU A 57 -1.13 4.39 -5.76
N ALA A 58 -1.68 4.46 -4.55
CA ALA A 58 -1.26 3.63 -3.44
C ALA A 58 -1.41 2.16 -3.81
N PHE A 59 -0.43 1.33 -3.46
CA PHE A 59 -0.49 -0.11 -3.73
C PHE A 59 -0.31 -0.94 -2.46
N CYS A 60 -0.81 -2.18 -2.53
CA CYS A 60 -0.38 -3.29 -1.69
C CYS A 60 0.12 -4.39 -2.62
N TRP A 61 1.33 -4.89 -2.36
CA TRP A 61 1.92 -6.01 -3.08
C TRP A 61 1.94 -7.24 -2.17
N ASP A 62 1.64 -8.41 -2.74
CA ASP A 62 1.96 -9.70 -2.16
C ASP A 62 2.41 -10.69 -3.24
N SER A 63 3.17 -11.71 -2.83
CA SER A 63 3.78 -12.67 -3.76
C SER A 63 2.77 -13.50 -4.55
N THR A 64 1.51 -13.58 -4.09
CA THR A 64 0.46 -14.37 -4.73
C THR A 64 -0.32 -13.57 -5.76
N LYS A 65 -0.60 -12.29 -5.47
CA LYS A 65 -1.45 -11.42 -6.29
C LYS A 65 -0.66 -10.37 -7.08
N GLY A 66 0.64 -10.23 -6.85
CA GLY A 66 1.47 -9.19 -7.45
C GLY A 66 1.23 -7.83 -6.81
N MET A 67 1.24 -6.75 -7.60
CA MET A 67 0.92 -5.39 -7.15
C MET A 67 -0.58 -5.10 -7.37
N GLN A 68 -1.30 -4.69 -6.32
CA GLN A 68 -2.70 -4.24 -6.41
C GLN A 68 -2.82 -2.77 -6.06
N GLY A 69 -3.57 -2.00 -6.85
CA GLY A 69 -3.94 -0.63 -6.54
C GLY A 69 -4.98 -0.59 -5.42
N LEU A 70 -4.84 0.37 -4.50
CA LEU A 70 -5.78 0.62 -3.40
C LEU A 70 -6.82 1.70 -3.76
N GLY A 71 -6.71 2.32 -4.93
CA GLY A 71 -7.59 3.38 -5.41
C GLY A 71 -7.32 4.74 -4.76
N TYR A 72 -8.37 5.56 -4.75
CA TYR A 72 -8.35 6.95 -4.28
C TYR A 72 -9.56 7.18 -3.37
N LEU A 73 -9.40 8.00 -2.34
CA LEU A 73 -10.50 8.27 -1.40
C LEU A 73 -11.68 8.97 -2.08
N LYS A 74 -11.36 9.93 -2.95
CA LYS A 74 -12.31 10.64 -3.82
C LYS A 74 -11.62 10.83 -5.16
N SER A 75 -12.10 10.19 -6.21
CA SER A 75 -11.63 10.48 -7.56
C SER A 75 -12.32 11.75 -8.07
N ASN A 76 -11.53 12.69 -8.59
CA ASN A 76 -12.10 13.82 -9.33
C ASN A 76 -12.43 13.40 -10.76
N LYS A 77 -13.48 14.01 -11.33
CA LYS A 77 -13.88 13.76 -12.73
C LYS A 77 -12.81 14.21 -13.72
N ASP A 78 -11.98 15.18 -13.33
CA ASP A 78 -10.89 15.72 -14.15
C ASP A 78 -9.67 14.78 -14.20
N GLY A 79 -9.67 13.74 -13.36
CA GLY A 79 -8.72 12.64 -13.36
C GLY A 79 -7.32 12.99 -12.86
N ARG A 80 -7.17 14.08 -12.08
CA ARG A 80 -5.97 14.39 -11.29
C ARG A 80 -6.17 13.92 -9.87
N SER A 81 -5.95 12.63 -9.62
CA SER A 81 -6.03 12.07 -8.27
C SER A 81 -4.71 11.38 -7.97
N ALA A 82 -4.27 11.41 -6.71
CA ALA A 82 -3.09 10.69 -6.26
C ALA A 82 -3.39 10.01 -4.92
N SER A 83 -2.75 8.87 -4.67
CA SER A 83 -2.75 8.25 -3.34
C SER A 83 -1.39 7.64 -3.05
N GLN A 84 -0.99 7.69 -1.78
CA GLN A 84 0.27 7.13 -1.31
C GLN A 84 0.04 6.42 0.02
N ALA A 85 0.37 5.13 0.09
CA ALA A 85 0.41 4.37 1.33
C ALA A 85 1.78 4.54 1.99
N TYR A 86 1.81 4.94 3.26
CA TYR A 86 3.05 5.17 4.00
C TYR A 86 3.42 4.02 4.92
N ASP A 87 2.43 3.35 5.50
CA ASP A 87 2.69 2.32 6.50
C ASP A 87 1.57 1.28 6.57
N ILE A 88 1.90 0.11 7.12
CA ILE A 88 1.04 -1.08 7.24
C ILE A 88 1.26 -1.75 8.60
N CYS A 89 0.19 -2.15 9.29
CA CYS A 89 0.33 -2.84 10.59
C CYS A 89 0.89 -4.26 10.44
N ALA A 90 1.35 -4.87 11.53
CA ALA A 90 2.14 -6.10 11.52
C ALA A 90 1.42 -7.28 10.84
N ASP A 91 0.11 -7.41 11.04
CA ASP A 91 -0.73 -8.46 10.42
C ASP A 91 -1.07 -8.19 8.94
N GLY A 92 -0.62 -7.07 8.39
CA GLY A 92 -0.85 -6.69 7.00
C GLY A 92 -2.30 -6.28 6.68
N SER A 93 -3.15 -6.09 7.69
CA SER A 93 -4.60 -5.88 7.49
C SER A 93 -5.03 -4.42 7.35
N LYS A 94 -4.20 -3.47 7.80
CA LYS A 94 -4.53 -2.04 7.85
C LYS A 94 -3.39 -1.23 7.27
N ILE A 95 -3.73 -0.30 6.37
CA ILE A 95 -2.77 0.55 5.67
C ILE A 95 -3.18 2.00 5.89
N VAL A 96 -2.21 2.87 6.16
CA VAL A 96 -2.43 4.32 6.32
C VAL A 96 -1.63 5.11 5.31
N GLY A 97 -2.10 6.33 5.02
CA GLY A 97 -1.43 7.20 4.08
C GLY A 97 -2.22 8.47 3.80
N LYS A 98 -2.07 9.00 2.58
CA LYS A 98 -2.79 10.17 2.11
C LYS A 98 -3.40 9.97 0.72
N SER A 99 -4.48 10.67 0.45
CA SER A 99 -5.10 10.76 -0.86
C SER A 99 -5.36 12.21 -1.23
N TYR A 100 -5.00 12.57 -2.46
CA TYR A 100 -5.18 13.88 -3.06
C TYR A 100 -6.16 13.77 -4.22
N ASN A 101 -7.15 14.67 -4.29
CA ASN A 101 -8.19 14.66 -5.31
C ASN A 101 -8.06 15.79 -6.34
N GLY A 102 -6.90 16.43 -6.45
CA GLY A 102 -6.70 17.60 -7.32
C GLY A 102 -7.02 18.94 -6.66
N THR A 103 -7.57 18.95 -5.44
CA THR A 103 -7.89 20.19 -4.70
C THR A 103 -7.38 20.15 -3.27
N TYR A 104 -7.54 19.03 -2.58
CA TYR A 104 -7.09 18.88 -1.19
C TYR A 104 -6.58 17.47 -0.92
N THR A 105 -5.78 17.37 0.13
CA THR A 105 -5.19 16.13 0.64
C THR A 105 -5.88 15.71 1.92
N GLU A 106 -6.19 14.43 2.06
CA GLU A 106 -6.84 13.85 3.23
C GLU A 106 -6.15 12.55 3.65
N ALA A 107 -5.96 12.35 4.95
CA ALA A 107 -5.44 11.11 5.49
C ALA A 107 -6.45 9.97 5.25
N PHE A 108 -5.96 8.83 4.76
CA PHE A 108 -6.79 7.64 4.57
C PHE A 108 -6.42 6.52 5.54
N TYR A 109 -7.39 5.65 5.75
CA TYR A 109 -7.24 4.33 6.32
C TYR A 109 -7.81 3.32 5.33
N TRP A 110 -7.08 2.23 5.08
CA TRP A 110 -7.53 1.14 4.21
C TRP A 110 -7.52 -0.16 4.99
N ASP A 111 -8.55 -0.98 4.75
CA ASP A 111 -8.59 -2.39 5.13
C ASP A 111 -9.21 -3.21 3.99
N SER A 112 -8.91 -4.51 3.98
CA SER A 112 -9.35 -5.41 2.91
C SER A 112 -10.88 -5.59 2.84
N ALA A 113 -11.62 -5.31 3.91
CA ALA A 113 -13.06 -5.50 3.96
C ALA A 113 -13.83 -4.31 3.38
N LYS A 114 -13.34 -3.09 3.56
CA LYS A 114 -14.06 -1.84 3.22
C LYS A 114 -13.30 -0.96 2.23
N GLY A 115 -12.06 -1.29 1.88
CA GLY A 115 -11.23 -0.49 1.00
C GLY A 115 -10.79 0.84 1.64
N MET A 116 -10.42 1.80 0.78
CA MET A 116 -9.91 3.10 1.22
C MET A 116 -11.03 3.97 1.79
N ARG A 117 -10.84 4.46 3.02
CA ARG A 117 -11.79 5.31 3.75
C ARG A 117 -11.09 6.54 4.32
N SER A 118 -11.86 7.59 4.55
CA SER A 118 -11.39 8.80 5.22
C SER A 118 -11.02 8.44 6.66
N LEU A 119 -9.77 8.69 7.08
CA LEU A 119 -9.37 8.44 8.46
C LEU A 119 -10.18 9.33 9.42
N LYS A 120 -10.45 10.58 9.03
CA LYS A 120 -11.29 11.51 9.79
C LYS A 120 -12.70 10.94 10.01
N SER A 121 -13.32 10.40 8.97
CA SER A 121 -14.65 9.79 9.08
C SER A 121 -14.62 8.51 9.92
N LEU A 122 -13.57 7.69 9.80
CA LEU A 122 -13.41 6.47 10.58
C LEU A 122 -13.30 6.78 12.08
N LEU A 123 -12.38 7.68 12.46
CA LEU A 123 -12.16 8.05 13.86
C LEU A 123 -13.43 8.63 14.49
N SER A 124 -14.15 9.49 13.78
CA SER A 124 -15.34 10.14 14.33
C SER A 124 -16.59 9.25 14.33
N LYS A 125 -16.84 8.46 13.28
CA LYS A 125 -18.10 7.70 13.14
C LYS A 125 -18.00 6.27 13.67
N ASP A 126 -16.86 5.61 13.46
CA ASP A 126 -16.70 4.21 13.84
C ASP A 126 -16.18 4.10 15.29
N PHE A 127 -15.31 5.02 15.70
CA PHE A 127 -14.70 5.03 17.05
C PHE A 127 -15.18 6.16 17.97
N GLY A 128 -16.01 7.09 17.48
CA GLY A 128 -16.61 8.14 18.31
C GLY A 128 -15.63 9.22 18.82
N LEU A 129 -14.44 9.34 18.23
CA LEU A 129 -13.45 10.33 18.67
C LEU A 129 -13.89 11.76 18.34
N LYS A 130 -13.72 12.65 19.32
CA LYS A 130 -13.89 14.10 19.14
C LYS A 130 -12.60 14.70 18.59
N LEU A 131 -12.60 15.06 17.32
CA LEU A 131 -11.42 15.58 16.63
C LEU A 131 -11.17 17.07 16.85
N ALA A 132 -11.92 17.73 17.72
CA ALA A 132 -11.69 19.11 18.19
C ALA A 132 -11.44 20.20 17.12
N GLY A 133 -11.84 20.00 15.86
CA GLY A 133 -11.60 20.95 14.77
C GLY A 133 -10.41 20.61 13.85
N TRP A 134 -9.73 19.50 14.09
CA TRP A 134 -8.61 19.05 13.27
C TRP A 134 -9.00 18.69 11.83
N THR A 135 -8.08 18.99 10.91
CA THR A 135 -8.07 18.49 9.53
C THR A 135 -6.87 17.56 9.37
N LEU A 136 -7.12 16.26 9.22
CA LEU A 136 -6.07 15.25 9.10
C LEU A 136 -5.64 15.13 7.64
N THR A 137 -4.44 15.62 7.32
CA THR A 137 -3.93 15.68 5.94
C THR A 137 -3.13 14.44 5.59
N GLU A 138 -2.31 13.91 6.50
CA GLU A 138 -1.48 12.73 6.26
C GLU A 138 -1.42 11.85 7.51
N ALA A 139 -1.63 10.54 7.35
CA ALA A 139 -1.32 9.53 8.35
C ALA A 139 0.00 8.85 7.95
N SER A 140 1.07 9.10 8.70
CA SER A 140 2.44 8.73 8.32
C SER A 140 2.89 7.38 8.87
N ALA A 141 2.28 6.91 9.97
CA ALA A 141 2.60 5.61 10.55
C ALA A 141 1.43 5.01 11.33
N ILE A 142 1.42 3.69 11.44
CA ILE A 142 0.49 2.90 12.25
C ILE A 142 1.28 1.89 13.10
N SER A 143 0.91 1.71 14.37
CA SER A 143 1.55 0.72 15.22
C SER A 143 1.30 -0.70 14.73
N ASP A 144 2.17 -1.63 15.14
CA ASP A 144 2.11 -3.04 14.77
C ASP A 144 0.77 -3.71 15.12
N ASP A 145 0.18 -3.35 16.27
CA ASP A 145 -1.15 -3.81 16.70
C ASP A 145 -2.30 -3.18 15.91
N GLY A 146 -2.02 -2.17 15.10
CA GLY A 146 -3.00 -1.45 14.30
C GLY A 146 -3.87 -0.47 15.08
N LEU A 147 -3.54 -0.16 16.34
CA LEU A 147 -4.39 0.63 17.24
C LEU A 147 -3.94 2.08 17.42
N THR A 148 -2.71 2.42 17.08
CA THR A 148 -2.19 3.79 17.17
C THR A 148 -1.81 4.28 15.79
N ILE A 149 -2.30 5.45 15.41
CA ILE A 149 -1.96 6.11 14.14
C ILE A 149 -1.39 7.48 14.46
N VAL A 150 -0.31 7.86 13.79
CA VAL A 150 0.28 9.20 13.86
C VAL A 150 0.34 9.84 12.49
N GLY A 151 0.48 11.16 12.47
CA GLY A 151 0.59 11.90 11.23
C GLY A 151 0.68 13.40 11.44
N LYS A 152 0.35 14.15 10.40
CA LYS A 152 0.27 15.62 10.44
C LYS A 152 -1.04 16.13 9.86
N GLY A 153 -1.42 17.31 10.31
CA GLY A 153 -2.70 17.92 9.97
C GLY A 153 -2.73 19.39 10.33
N ILE A 154 -3.86 20.03 10.07
CA ILE A 154 -4.12 21.40 10.48
C ILE A 154 -4.92 21.39 11.78
N ASP A 155 -4.37 22.03 12.80
CA ASP A 155 -4.98 22.16 14.11
C ASP A 155 -6.14 23.19 14.12
N PRO A 156 -6.89 23.34 15.21
CA PRO A 156 -8.01 24.28 15.28
C PRO A 156 -7.62 25.76 15.18
N ARG A 157 -6.34 26.09 15.29
CA ARG A 157 -5.78 27.44 15.13
C ARG A 157 -5.35 27.70 13.68
N GLY A 158 -5.35 26.69 12.82
CA GLY A 158 -4.91 26.77 11.42
C GLY A 158 -3.42 26.47 11.22
N LEU A 159 -2.73 25.91 12.21
CA LEU A 159 -1.30 25.58 12.13
C LEU A 159 -1.09 24.12 11.73
N GLU A 160 -0.05 23.84 10.95
CA GLU A 160 0.38 22.45 10.70
C GLU A 160 1.05 21.88 11.95
N GLU A 161 0.52 20.78 12.46
CA GLU A 161 0.98 20.13 13.69
C GLU A 161 0.87 18.59 13.57
N ALA A 162 1.76 17.88 14.26
CA ALA A 162 1.70 16.43 14.35
C ALA A 162 0.55 16.00 15.27
N TRP A 163 -0.07 14.85 14.97
CA TRP A 163 -1.16 14.29 15.77
C TRP A 163 -0.94 12.81 16.04
N ILE A 164 -1.61 12.33 17.09
CA ILE A 164 -1.73 10.92 17.46
C ILE A 164 -3.21 10.59 17.69
N ALA A 165 -3.65 9.44 17.18
CA ALA A 165 -4.98 8.88 17.41
C ALA A 165 -4.84 7.44 17.92
N ARG A 166 -5.68 7.07 18.89
CA ARG A 166 -5.78 5.69 19.41
C ARG A 166 -7.16 5.14 19.11
N LEU A 167 -7.20 3.92 18.58
CA LEU A 167 -8.38 3.18 18.17
C LEU A 167 -8.77 2.22 19.32
N GLU A 168 -9.29 2.78 20.40
CA GLU A 168 -9.77 2.03 21.58
C GLU A 168 -11.30 2.09 21.68
#